data_AF-A0A6V6Z1I8-F1
#
_entry.id   AF-A0A6V6Z1I8-F1
#
_cell.length_a   1.000
_cell.length_b   1.000
_cell.length_c   1.000
_cell.angle_alpha   90.00
_cell.angle_beta   90.00
_cell.angle_gamma   90.00
#
_symmetry.space_group_name_H-M   'P 1'
#
loop_
_entity.id
_entity.type
_entity.pdbx_description
1 polymer ?
#
loop_
_entity_poly.entity_id
_entity_poly.type
_entity_poly.pdbx_seq_one_letter_code
_entity_poly.pdbx_strand_id
1 'polypeptide(L)'
;MKFKFLRSIALLGITGFSVISCQNDDNDSNKINEEIDFTTKSNIPAFVFAQPGFENLEISTLISTTDVLPESPSFIYAGQPDGAGFMKDPSGDGFVMITNHEIIQSVSRVYFDKTLKPVKGDYIVDAVGGQTRLCSATLATPEIHGFGPIFLTAGESGQESMVHGINPLAPATDKNRKDRVLPALGKASMENAVPLTKKAYPGKTVIIMGEDQSYATSHASAGQVIMYVSTVGDLNNGKLYALKRNDDIQVETTMTIGNSFDVSFVEIPNAKNITGAEINTTVNNLKAIRFSRVEDIDYRKGSAKNNREVYFTATGQSSNGTDPVEGYTMWGRVYKLVLDAKDPLKGKLELVVEGDSTPGTGVINPDNLCVTENYVYIQEDGDSYYGNAKHDSYIWQYNIAKKTNKPWLNMNHKRNDTYWNSTYNQSGEMRFGSWEYGAMEDISDVIGIPNTFTLNIHPHTWQNDAFKNADGSGVSTNKEGGQTVIIRNVQR
;
A
#
# COMPACT_ATOMS: atom_id res chain seq x y z
N MET A 1 -75.40 -56.44 -9.16
CA MET A 1 -75.42 -57.33 -7.98
C MET A 1 -74.05 -57.24 -7.30
N LYS A 2 -73.99 -56.77 -6.04
CA LYS A 2 -72.95 -56.99 -4.98
C LYS A 2 -71.44 -56.87 -5.34
N PHE A 3 -70.47 -56.43 -4.53
CA PHE A 3 -70.33 -55.63 -3.29
C PHE A 3 -68.79 -55.50 -3.09
N LYS A 4 -68.28 -54.32 -2.71
CA LYS A 4 -67.13 -54.00 -1.81
C LYS A 4 -65.62 -54.30 -2.11
N PHE A 5 -64.83 -53.44 -1.45
CA PHE A 5 -63.41 -53.44 -0.99
C PHE A 5 -62.34 -52.79 -1.92
N LEU A 6 -61.85 -51.55 -1.70
CA LEU A 6 -60.93 -50.98 -0.67
C LEU A 6 -59.50 -51.57 -0.68
N ARG A 7 -58.50 -50.86 -1.24
CA ARG A 7 -57.35 -50.24 -0.53
C ARG A 7 -56.15 -49.89 -1.44
N SER A 8 -55.54 -48.76 -1.10
CA SER A 8 -54.12 -48.36 -1.29
C SER A 8 -53.62 -48.03 -2.70
N ILE A 9 -53.68 -46.74 -3.04
CA ILE A 9 -52.75 -46.10 -3.96
C ILE A 9 -51.62 -45.50 -3.10
N ALA A 10 -50.41 -46.02 -3.29
CA ALA A 10 -49.18 -45.40 -2.78
C ALA A 10 -48.80 -44.25 -3.73
N LEU A 11 -48.95 -43.01 -3.27
CA LEU A 11 -48.34 -41.84 -3.91
C LEU A 11 -46.99 -41.60 -3.23
N LEU A 12 -45.90 -41.73 -3.97
CA LEU A 12 -44.59 -41.22 -3.58
C LEU A 12 -44.68 -39.69 -3.52
N GLY A 13 -44.73 -39.13 -2.31
CA GLY A 13 -44.44 -37.72 -2.06
C GLY A 13 -42.93 -37.53 -1.93
N ILE A 14 -42.31 -36.88 -2.91
CA ILE A 14 -40.97 -36.32 -2.77
C ILE A 14 -41.11 -35.04 -1.94
N THR A 15 -40.90 -35.13 -0.63
CA THR A 15 -40.63 -33.98 0.23
C THR A 15 -39.21 -33.48 -0.06
N GLY A 16 -39.11 -32.38 -0.81
CA GLY A 16 -37.89 -31.58 -0.85
C GLY A 16 -37.72 -30.88 0.48
N PHE A 17 -36.71 -31.27 1.25
CA PHE A 17 -36.23 -30.49 2.38
C PHE A 17 -35.49 -29.27 1.84
N SER A 18 -36.21 -28.15 1.74
CA SER A 18 -35.62 -26.82 1.68
C SER A 18 -35.02 -26.52 3.07
N VAL A 19 -33.74 -26.83 3.27
CA VAL A 19 -32.98 -26.24 4.38
C VAL A 19 -32.74 -24.77 4.04
N ILE A 20 -33.77 -23.96 4.31
CA ILE A 20 -33.62 -22.52 4.49
C ILE A 20 -32.91 -22.38 5.83
N SER A 21 -31.58 -22.29 5.78
CA SER A 21 -30.81 -21.74 6.88
C SER A 21 -31.19 -20.28 7.01
N CYS A 22 -32.14 -19.99 7.90
CA CYS A 22 -32.23 -18.68 8.54
C CYS A 22 -30.91 -18.48 9.29
N GLN A 23 -29.92 -17.86 8.65
CA GLN A 23 -28.86 -17.19 9.38
C GLN A 23 -29.54 -16.01 10.06
N ASN A 24 -29.70 -16.11 11.39
CA ASN A 24 -29.91 -14.94 12.20
C ASN A 24 -28.68 -14.04 11.98
N ASP A 25 -28.92 -12.81 11.53
CA ASP A 25 -27.95 -11.71 11.51
C ASP A 25 -27.66 -11.25 12.95
N ASP A 26 -27.17 -12.16 13.79
CA ASP A 26 -26.58 -11.80 15.08
C ASP A 26 -25.11 -11.46 14.81
N ASN A 27 -24.79 -10.17 14.97
CA ASN A 27 -23.46 -9.57 14.90
C ASN A 27 -22.39 -10.42 15.63
N ASP A 28 -21.66 -11.26 14.90
CA ASP A 28 -20.41 -11.89 15.37
C ASP A 28 -19.20 -10.94 15.24
N SER A 29 -19.42 -9.68 14.84
CA SER A 29 -18.38 -8.65 14.70
C SER A 29 -17.79 -8.12 16.01
N ASN A 30 -18.18 -8.70 17.15
CA ASN A 30 -17.78 -8.24 18.49
C ASN A 30 -17.02 -9.29 19.32
N LYS A 31 -16.72 -10.47 18.78
CA LYS A 31 -15.84 -11.41 19.49
C LYS A 31 -14.39 -11.02 19.27
N ILE A 32 -13.80 -10.44 20.32
CA ILE A 32 -12.35 -10.20 20.41
C ILE A 32 -11.65 -11.56 20.35
N ASN A 33 -10.67 -11.71 19.46
CA ASN A 33 -9.87 -12.93 19.39
C ASN A 33 -8.88 -13.00 20.57
N GLU A 34 -9.32 -13.58 21.69
CA GLU A 34 -8.51 -13.68 22.92
C GLU A 34 -7.23 -14.52 22.78
N GLU A 35 -7.02 -15.23 21.67
CA GLU A 35 -5.83 -16.03 21.44
C GLU A 35 -4.60 -15.20 21.00
N ILE A 36 -4.79 -13.96 20.57
CA ILE A 36 -3.69 -13.12 20.06
C ILE A 36 -2.76 -12.71 21.21
N ASP A 37 -1.46 -13.01 21.07
CA ASP A 37 -0.40 -12.63 22.00
C ASP A 37 0.42 -11.46 21.43
N PHE A 38 0.18 -10.25 21.95
CA PHE A 38 0.92 -9.06 21.56
C PHE A 38 2.28 -8.92 22.26
N THR A 39 2.70 -9.88 23.08
CA THR A 39 4.04 -9.81 23.68
C THR A 39 5.11 -10.03 22.63
N THR A 40 5.93 -9.00 22.39
CA THR A 40 7.05 -9.09 21.44
C THR A 40 7.93 -10.29 21.76
N LYS A 41 8.22 -11.10 20.74
CA LYS A 41 9.24 -12.15 20.81
C LYS A 41 10.54 -11.73 20.12
N SER A 42 10.53 -10.59 19.43
CA SER A 42 11.73 -10.05 18.80
C SER A 42 12.68 -9.48 19.84
N ASN A 43 13.98 -9.67 19.61
CA ASN A 43 15.04 -9.05 20.39
C ASN A 43 15.28 -7.57 20.01
N ILE A 44 14.64 -7.08 18.94
CA ILE A 44 14.77 -5.71 18.47
C ILE A 44 13.63 -4.86 19.04
N PRO A 45 13.91 -3.73 19.71
CA PRO A 45 12.88 -2.80 20.15
C PRO A 45 12.21 -2.11 18.96
N ALA A 46 11.00 -1.59 19.15
CA ALA A 46 10.35 -0.79 18.11
C ALA A 46 11.18 0.45 17.75
N PHE A 47 11.37 0.68 16.47
CA PHE A 47 12.08 1.83 15.90
C PHE A 47 11.20 3.07 15.75
N VAL A 48 10.02 3.07 16.35
CA VAL A 48 9.07 4.19 16.32
C VAL A 48 8.48 4.44 17.71
N PHE A 49 7.96 5.65 17.90
CA PHE A 49 7.28 6.06 19.12
C PHE A 49 6.14 7.05 18.82
N ALA A 50 5.16 7.11 19.72
CA ALA A 50 4.02 8.00 19.62
C ALA A 50 4.39 9.47 19.85
N GLN A 51 3.82 10.37 19.05
CA GLN A 51 3.93 11.82 19.25
C GLN A 51 3.06 12.29 20.44
N PRO A 52 3.34 13.50 21.00
CA PRO A 52 2.54 14.05 22.07
C PRO A 52 1.04 14.11 21.77
N GLY A 53 0.21 13.62 22.69
CA GLY A 53 -1.24 13.48 22.53
C GLY A 53 -1.71 12.14 21.98
N PHE A 54 -0.79 11.21 21.64
CA PHE A 54 -1.07 9.86 21.18
C PHE A 54 -0.38 8.78 22.04
N GLU A 55 -0.07 9.09 23.29
CA GLU A 55 0.66 8.20 24.22
C GLU A 55 -0.11 6.92 24.57
N ASN A 56 -1.38 6.81 24.18
CA ASN A 56 -2.21 5.62 24.33
C ASN A 56 -1.91 4.51 23.29
N LEU A 57 -1.08 4.78 22.28
CA LEU A 57 -0.66 3.76 21.32
C LEU A 57 0.20 2.69 22.02
N GLU A 58 -0.07 1.43 21.72
CA GLU A 58 0.76 0.32 22.17
C GLU A 58 1.51 -0.25 20.96
N ILE A 59 2.83 -0.15 20.99
CA ILE A 59 3.72 -0.45 19.86
C ILE A 59 4.68 -1.57 20.25
N SER A 60 4.76 -2.62 19.43
CA SER A 60 5.72 -3.71 19.61
C SER A 60 6.23 -4.22 18.26
N THR A 61 7.45 -4.76 18.25
CA THR A 61 8.01 -5.42 17.06
C THR A 61 7.25 -6.71 16.76
N LEU A 62 6.76 -6.84 15.52
CA LEU A 62 6.13 -8.06 15.03
C LEU A 62 7.19 -9.01 14.46
N ILE A 63 8.06 -8.49 13.61
CA ILE A 63 9.21 -9.21 13.05
C ILE A 63 10.30 -8.22 12.63
N SER A 64 11.54 -8.68 12.66
CA SER A 64 12.73 -7.96 12.20
C SER A 64 13.72 -8.91 11.51
N THR A 65 14.70 -8.35 10.81
CA THR A 65 15.72 -9.11 10.08
C THR A 65 16.52 -10.10 10.94
N THR A 66 16.64 -9.87 12.25
CA THR A 66 17.40 -10.75 13.14
C THR A 66 16.58 -11.87 13.78
N ASP A 67 15.25 -11.88 13.56
CA ASP A 67 14.40 -12.90 14.13
C ASP A 67 14.57 -14.24 13.39
N VAL A 68 14.71 -15.31 14.16
CA VAL A 68 14.85 -16.67 13.62
C VAL A 68 13.52 -17.40 13.77
N LEU A 69 12.93 -17.80 12.64
CA LEU A 69 11.64 -18.48 12.63
C LEU A 69 11.82 -20.01 12.79
N PRO A 70 11.08 -20.66 13.72
CA PRO A 70 11.31 -22.04 14.11
C PRO A 70 11.15 -23.06 12.97
N GLU A 71 10.25 -22.82 12.02
CA GLU A 71 9.99 -23.74 10.89
C GLU A 71 10.81 -23.40 9.64
N SER A 72 11.51 -22.26 9.65
CA SER A 72 12.40 -21.84 8.57
C SER A 72 13.63 -21.10 9.13
N PRO A 73 14.53 -21.78 9.87
CA PRO A 73 15.63 -21.09 10.56
C PRO A 73 16.65 -20.40 9.64
N SER A 74 16.63 -20.71 8.34
CA SER A 74 17.47 -20.08 7.33
C SER A 74 16.79 -18.90 6.61
N PHE A 75 15.52 -18.63 6.89
CA PHE A 75 14.82 -17.46 6.35
C PHE A 75 15.38 -16.18 6.99
N ILE A 76 15.57 -15.15 6.16
CA ILE A 76 15.95 -13.81 6.59
C ILE A 76 14.80 -12.90 6.19
N TYR A 77 14.22 -12.17 7.15
CA TYR A 77 13.30 -11.09 6.81
C TYR A 77 14.12 -9.92 6.27
N ALA A 78 14.00 -9.66 4.97
CA ALA A 78 14.86 -8.73 4.27
C ALA A 78 14.71 -7.27 4.75
N GLY A 79 15.73 -6.45 4.47
CA GLY A 79 15.67 -5.01 4.63
C GLY A 79 14.62 -4.37 3.72
N GLN A 80 14.37 -3.10 3.99
CA GLN A 80 13.45 -2.24 3.23
C GLN A 80 12.05 -2.86 2.99
N PRO A 81 11.37 -3.33 4.06
CA PRO A 81 10.03 -3.86 3.94
C PRO A 81 9.07 -2.73 3.54
N ASP A 82 8.34 -2.91 2.45
CA ASP A 82 7.63 -1.81 1.81
C ASP A 82 6.14 -2.13 1.64
N GLY A 83 5.62 -2.18 0.41
CA GLY A 83 4.28 -2.64 0.09
C GLY A 83 3.94 -3.97 0.78
N ALA A 84 2.76 -4.06 1.39
CA ALA A 84 2.39 -5.22 2.19
C ALA A 84 0.95 -5.68 1.94
N GLY A 85 0.65 -6.87 2.46
CA GLY A 85 -0.69 -7.41 2.54
C GLY A 85 -0.80 -8.41 3.68
N PHE A 86 -1.96 -8.46 4.33
CA PHE A 86 -2.20 -9.37 5.45
C PHE A 86 -3.48 -10.19 5.23
N MET A 87 -3.43 -11.50 5.42
CA MET A 87 -4.58 -12.39 5.25
C MET A 87 -4.58 -13.56 6.23
N LYS A 88 -5.74 -14.22 6.39
CA LYS A 88 -5.79 -15.52 7.07
C LYS A 88 -5.07 -16.56 6.23
N ASP A 89 -4.38 -17.50 6.88
CA ASP A 89 -3.83 -18.66 6.19
C ASP A 89 -4.98 -19.58 5.73
N PRO A 90 -5.22 -19.76 4.43
CA PRO A 90 -6.29 -20.65 3.96
C PRO A 90 -6.01 -22.13 4.23
N SER A 91 -4.79 -22.49 4.62
CA SER A 91 -4.37 -23.86 4.94
C SER A 91 -4.32 -24.16 6.44
N GLY A 92 -4.62 -23.18 7.30
CA GLY A 92 -4.47 -23.28 8.74
C GLY A 92 -5.44 -22.37 9.51
N ASP A 93 -5.17 -22.18 10.80
CA ASP A 93 -5.89 -21.27 11.70
C ASP A 93 -5.13 -19.97 11.99
N GLY A 94 -3.98 -19.79 11.36
CA GLY A 94 -3.10 -18.63 11.50
C GLY A 94 -3.26 -17.57 10.42
N PHE A 95 -2.16 -16.85 10.15
CA PHE A 95 -2.14 -15.69 9.26
C PHE A 95 -0.93 -15.71 8.33
N VAL A 96 -1.00 -14.92 7.26
CA VAL A 96 0.09 -14.71 6.31
C VAL A 96 0.25 -13.21 6.08
N MET A 97 1.45 -12.71 6.33
CA MET A 97 1.90 -11.38 5.90
C MET A 97 2.72 -11.56 4.62
N ILE A 98 2.45 -10.74 3.62
CA ILE A 98 3.19 -10.66 2.36
C ILE A 98 3.84 -9.29 2.33
N THR A 99 5.11 -9.22 1.95
CA THR A 99 5.87 -7.97 2.04
C THR A 99 6.85 -7.84 0.89
N ASN A 100 6.78 -6.72 0.19
CA ASN A 100 7.83 -6.26 -0.71
C ASN A 100 9.09 -5.93 0.07
N HIS A 101 10.22 -6.19 -0.56
CA HIS A 101 11.51 -5.71 -0.11
C HIS A 101 12.16 -4.94 -1.25
N GLU A 102 12.11 -3.62 -1.15
CA GLU A 102 12.10 -2.72 -2.30
C GLU A 102 13.36 -2.84 -3.17
N ILE A 103 14.53 -2.49 -2.62
CA ILE A 103 15.82 -2.58 -3.32
C ILE A 103 16.27 -4.03 -3.54
N ILE A 104 15.74 -4.96 -2.76
CA ILE A 104 16.01 -6.39 -2.94
C ILE A 104 15.21 -6.92 -4.14
N GLN A 105 14.19 -6.21 -4.61
CA GLN A 105 13.35 -6.59 -5.76
C GLN A 105 12.63 -7.91 -5.51
N SER A 106 12.21 -8.14 -4.27
CA SER A 106 11.69 -9.44 -3.83
C SER A 106 10.42 -9.30 -3.02
N VAL A 107 9.69 -10.40 -2.87
CA VAL A 107 8.47 -10.48 -2.07
C VAL A 107 8.58 -11.69 -1.15
N SER A 108 8.62 -11.43 0.15
CA SER A 108 8.57 -12.47 1.17
C SER A 108 7.14 -12.75 1.60
N ARG A 109 6.92 -13.92 2.19
CA ARG A 109 5.74 -14.20 3.00
C ARG A 109 6.14 -14.79 4.34
N VAL A 110 5.50 -14.32 5.40
CA VAL A 110 5.69 -14.78 6.78
C VAL A 110 4.36 -15.35 7.26
N TYR A 111 4.41 -16.60 7.70
CA TYR A 111 3.29 -17.30 8.32
C TYR A 111 3.34 -17.11 9.82
N PHE A 112 2.16 -16.85 10.38
CA PHE A 112 1.92 -16.72 11.81
C PHE A 112 1.01 -17.85 12.25
N ASP A 113 1.19 -18.33 13.47
CA ASP A 113 0.18 -19.19 14.10
C ASP A 113 -1.05 -18.36 14.51
N LYS A 114 -2.08 -19.05 15.03
CA LYS A 114 -3.33 -18.44 15.51
C LYS A 114 -3.16 -17.39 16.61
N THR A 115 -2.01 -17.35 17.29
CA THR A 115 -1.68 -16.37 18.33
C THR A 115 -0.95 -15.14 17.79
N LEU A 116 -0.79 -15.04 16.45
CA LEU A 116 -0.03 -14.00 15.76
C LEU A 116 1.49 -14.09 15.98
N LYS A 117 2.01 -15.28 16.32
CA LYS A 117 3.45 -15.50 16.43
C LYS A 117 4.02 -15.91 15.06
N PRO A 118 5.08 -15.25 14.54
CA PRO A 118 5.71 -15.68 13.29
C PRO A 118 6.42 -17.03 13.48
N VAL A 119 6.12 -17.99 12.61
CA VAL A 119 6.62 -19.37 12.70
C VAL A 119 7.43 -19.83 11.50
N LYS A 120 7.13 -19.29 10.31
CA LYS A 120 7.75 -19.70 9.05
C LYS A 120 7.82 -18.52 8.07
N GLY A 121 8.86 -18.45 7.26
CA GLY A 121 8.99 -17.49 6.18
C GLY A 121 9.59 -18.13 4.92
N ASP A 122 9.19 -17.63 3.76
CA ASP A 122 9.84 -17.93 2.48
C ASP A 122 9.69 -16.74 1.50
N TYR A 123 10.24 -16.88 0.29
CA TYR A 123 10.11 -15.89 -0.78
C TYR A 123 9.25 -16.42 -1.92
N ILE A 124 8.26 -15.63 -2.33
CA ILE A 124 7.39 -15.89 -3.49
C ILE A 124 7.81 -15.11 -4.73
N VAL A 125 8.68 -14.12 -4.56
CA VAL A 125 9.41 -13.44 -5.63
C VAL A 125 10.83 -13.21 -5.13
N ASP A 126 11.83 -13.52 -5.95
CA ASP A 126 13.23 -13.12 -5.72
C ASP A 126 13.63 -12.03 -6.73
N ALA A 127 14.81 -11.45 -6.59
CA ALA A 127 15.29 -10.36 -7.44
C ALA A 127 15.31 -10.72 -8.94
N VAL A 128 15.49 -12.00 -9.28
CA VAL A 128 15.42 -12.45 -10.68
C VAL A 128 13.99 -12.34 -11.22
N GLY A 129 13.00 -12.69 -10.39
CA GLY A 129 11.59 -12.58 -10.72
C GLY A 129 11.04 -11.17 -10.65
N GLY A 130 11.52 -10.34 -9.71
CA GLY A 130 11.06 -8.97 -9.49
C GLY A 130 11.48 -8.00 -10.58
N GLN A 131 12.70 -8.13 -11.12
CA GLN A 131 13.25 -7.38 -12.27
C GLN A 131 13.42 -5.85 -12.08
N THR A 132 12.64 -5.24 -11.20
CA THR A 132 12.63 -3.81 -10.84
C THR A 132 12.57 -3.68 -9.32
N ARG A 133 12.86 -2.51 -8.76
CA ARG A 133 12.46 -2.19 -7.38
C ARG A 133 10.97 -2.44 -7.23
N LEU A 134 10.58 -2.97 -6.08
CA LEU A 134 9.20 -3.28 -5.74
C LEU A 134 8.76 -2.40 -4.58
N CYS A 135 8.16 -1.25 -4.87
CA CYS A 135 7.81 -0.24 -3.87
C CYS A 135 6.55 -0.62 -3.09
N SER A 136 5.48 0.15 -3.19
CA SER A 136 4.21 -0.18 -2.56
C SER A 136 3.43 -1.30 -3.28
N ALA A 137 2.44 -1.86 -2.57
CA ALA A 137 1.65 -3.00 -3.04
C ALA A 137 0.26 -3.05 -2.43
N THR A 138 -0.63 -3.86 -3.00
CA THR A 138 -1.95 -4.11 -2.44
C THR A 138 -2.37 -5.57 -2.61
N LEU A 139 -2.87 -6.18 -1.54
CA LEU A 139 -3.50 -7.49 -1.59
C LEU A 139 -4.99 -7.38 -1.99
N ALA A 140 -5.30 -7.74 -3.23
CA ALA A 140 -6.67 -7.81 -3.69
C ALA A 140 -7.32 -9.15 -3.28
N THR A 141 -8.34 -9.11 -2.43
CA THR A 141 -9.12 -10.28 -1.99
C THR A 141 -10.54 -10.37 -2.60
N PRO A 142 -11.10 -11.59 -2.79
CA PRO A 142 -12.49 -11.77 -3.25
C PRO A 142 -13.53 -11.07 -2.36
N GLU A 143 -13.28 -11.05 -1.07
CA GLU A 143 -14.17 -10.50 -0.06
C GLU A 143 -14.34 -8.98 -0.25
N ILE A 144 -13.23 -8.27 -0.44
CA ILE A 144 -13.20 -6.79 -0.54
C ILE A 144 -13.39 -6.33 -1.99
N HIS A 145 -12.67 -6.95 -2.93
CA HIS A 145 -12.53 -6.48 -4.31
C HIS A 145 -13.34 -7.30 -5.33
N GLY A 146 -13.85 -8.47 -4.94
CA GLY A 146 -14.62 -9.34 -5.81
C GLY A 146 -13.77 -10.22 -6.74
N PHE A 147 -12.44 -10.17 -6.62
CA PHE A 147 -11.48 -11.00 -7.33
C PHE A 147 -10.24 -11.23 -6.45
N GLY A 148 -9.38 -12.19 -6.83
CA GLY A 148 -8.17 -12.55 -6.07
C GLY A 148 -8.30 -13.93 -5.39
N PRO A 149 -7.47 -14.24 -4.38
CA PRO A 149 -6.42 -13.40 -3.83
C PRO A 149 -5.29 -13.16 -4.85
N ILE A 150 -4.87 -11.91 -5.02
CA ILE A 150 -3.70 -11.54 -5.83
C ILE A 150 -3.01 -10.34 -5.19
N PHE A 151 -1.69 -10.45 -5.03
CA PHE A 151 -0.84 -9.40 -4.52
C PHE A 151 -0.31 -8.60 -5.71
N LEU A 152 -0.75 -7.35 -5.80
CA LEU A 152 -0.36 -6.41 -6.84
C LEU A 152 0.83 -5.60 -6.32
N THR A 153 2.03 -5.94 -6.77
CA THR A 153 3.24 -5.18 -6.42
C THR A 153 3.62 -4.28 -7.58
N ALA A 154 3.86 -3.01 -7.29
CA ALA A 154 4.27 -2.06 -8.30
C ALA A 154 5.78 -2.16 -8.58
N GLY A 155 6.19 -1.77 -9.79
CA GLY A 155 7.58 -1.78 -10.21
C GLY A 155 8.07 -0.33 -10.38
N GLU A 156 9.16 0.01 -9.71
CA GLU A 156 9.58 1.40 -9.46
C GLU A 156 11.04 1.59 -9.95
N SER A 157 11.27 1.43 -11.25
CA SER A 157 12.64 1.54 -11.83
C SER A 157 12.67 2.31 -13.15
N GLY A 158 11.71 3.21 -13.30
CA GLY A 158 11.55 4.07 -14.47
C GLY A 158 10.45 3.60 -15.42
N GLN A 159 10.31 4.33 -16.53
CA GLN A 159 9.11 4.35 -17.35
C GLN A 159 8.67 3.03 -17.99
N GLU A 160 9.52 1.99 -18.05
CA GLU A 160 9.13 0.68 -18.60
C GLU A 160 8.73 -0.34 -17.52
N SER A 161 8.77 0.06 -16.25
CA SER A 161 8.38 -0.79 -15.13
C SER A 161 6.88 -1.08 -15.16
N MET A 162 6.47 -2.18 -14.53
CA MET A 162 5.09 -2.68 -14.59
C MET A 162 4.68 -3.23 -13.23
N VAL A 163 3.37 -3.20 -12.98
CA VAL A 163 2.76 -3.92 -11.87
C VAL A 163 2.88 -5.43 -12.13
N HIS A 164 3.28 -6.19 -11.10
CA HIS A 164 3.24 -7.65 -11.11
C HIS A 164 1.99 -8.16 -10.39
N GLY A 165 1.41 -9.23 -10.91
CA GLY A 165 0.31 -9.97 -10.28
C GLY A 165 0.82 -11.26 -9.66
N ILE A 166 1.03 -11.27 -8.35
CA ILE A 166 1.60 -12.40 -7.63
C ILE A 166 0.48 -13.15 -6.89
N ASN A 167 0.34 -14.45 -7.13
CA ASN A 167 -0.49 -15.28 -6.27
C ASN A 167 0.21 -15.42 -4.90
N PRO A 168 -0.39 -14.97 -3.78
CA PRO A 168 0.25 -15.02 -2.47
C PRO A 168 0.53 -16.46 -1.98
N LEU A 169 -0.18 -17.43 -2.54
CA LEU A 169 -0.03 -18.86 -2.24
C LEU A 169 0.84 -19.59 -3.28
N ALA A 170 1.51 -18.87 -4.18
CA ALA A 170 2.38 -19.47 -5.17
C ALA A 170 3.49 -20.32 -4.51
N PRO A 171 3.90 -21.45 -5.11
CA PRO A 171 5.05 -22.20 -4.63
C PRO A 171 6.30 -21.31 -4.59
N ALA A 172 7.11 -21.42 -3.53
CA ALA A 172 8.38 -20.69 -3.45
C ALA A 172 9.38 -21.07 -4.58
N THR A 173 9.16 -22.21 -5.24
CA THR A 173 9.93 -22.63 -6.42
C THR A 173 9.70 -21.74 -7.64
N ASP A 174 8.61 -20.98 -7.68
CA ASP A 174 8.25 -20.08 -8.78
C ASP A 174 8.86 -18.67 -8.63
N LYS A 175 9.61 -18.42 -7.56
CA LYS A 175 10.05 -17.08 -7.16
C LYS A 175 10.84 -16.31 -8.23
N ASN A 176 11.54 -17.01 -9.12
CA ASN A 176 12.36 -16.42 -10.19
C ASN A 176 11.62 -16.22 -11.52
N ARG A 177 10.31 -16.50 -11.58
CA ARG A 177 9.51 -16.31 -12.80
C ARG A 177 9.37 -14.84 -13.15
N LYS A 178 9.59 -14.52 -14.43
CA LYS A 178 9.58 -13.17 -15.02
C LYS A 178 8.30 -12.82 -15.78
N ASP A 179 7.41 -13.78 -15.98
CA ASP A 179 6.20 -13.67 -16.80
C ASP A 179 4.96 -13.23 -15.99
N ARG A 180 5.15 -12.70 -14.77
CA ARG A 180 4.08 -12.33 -13.83
C ARG A 180 3.71 -10.84 -13.85
N VAL A 181 4.12 -10.12 -14.90
CA VAL A 181 3.79 -8.71 -15.13
C VAL A 181 2.38 -8.54 -15.69
N LEU A 182 1.78 -7.36 -15.50
CA LEU A 182 0.44 -7.00 -15.97
C LEU A 182 0.47 -5.79 -16.92
N PRO A 183 0.86 -5.95 -18.20
CA PRO A 183 1.05 -4.83 -19.12
C PRO A 183 -0.20 -3.98 -19.37
N ALA A 184 -1.40 -4.52 -19.13
CA ALA A 184 -2.65 -3.77 -19.31
C ALA A 184 -2.86 -2.68 -18.26
N LEU A 185 -2.19 -2.76 -17.11
CA LEU A 185 -2.16 -1.73 -16.08
C LEU A 185 -1.20 -0.57 -16.43
N GLY A 186 -0.53 -0.63 -17.58
CA GLY A 186 0.37 0.42 -18.05
C GLY A 186 1.86 0.11 -17.79
N LYS A 187 2.71 1.06 -18.21
CA LYS A 187 4.15 1.06 -17.96
C LYS A 187 4.54 2.45 -17.48
N ALA A 188 5.17 2.53 -16.31
CA ALA A 188 5.64 3.75 -15.63
C ALA A 188 6.55 3.34 -14.45
N SER A 189 7.23 4.28 -13.79
CA SER A 189 7.72 4.01 -12.42
C SER A 189 6.49 4.01 -11.51
N MET A 190 5.92 2.83 -11.26
CA MET A 190 4.65 2.72 -10.55
C MET A 190 4.92 2.61 -9.06
N GLU A 191 4.23 3.42 -8.27
CA GLU A 191 4.36 3.38 -6.81
C GLU A 191 3.49 2.31 -6.17
N ASN A 192 2.18 2.35 -6.44
CA ASN A 192 1.25 1.33 -5.98
C ASN A 192 0.12 1.04 -6.97
N ALA A 193 -0.64 -0.03 -6.73
CA ALA A 193 -1.78 -0.42 -7.56
C ALA A 193 -2.99 -0.83 -6.72
N VAL A 194 -3.91 0.11 -6.56
CA VAL A 194 -4.98 0.07 -5.56
C VAL A 194 -6.33 -0.25 -6.20
N PRO A 195 -6.80 -1.50 -6.16
CA PRO A 195 -8.15 -1.82 -6.53
C PRO A 195 -9.14 -1.20 -5.54
N LEU A 196 -10.12 -0.45 -6.05
CA LEU A 196 -11.26 -0.02 -5.26
C LEU A 196 -12.14 -1.24 -4.92
N THR A 197 -12.88 -1.14 -3.81
CA THR A 197 -13.78 -2.23 -3.38
C THR A 197 -14.84 -2.54 -4.44
N LYS A 198 -15.33 -3.78 -4.47
CA LYS A 198 -16.48 -4.17 -5.34
C LYS A 198 -17.75 -3.35 -5.08
N LYS A 199 -17.82 -2.65 -3.93
CA LYS A 199 -18.93 -1.78 -3.55
C LYS A 199 -18.82 -0.39 -4.22
N ALA A 200 -17.62 0.05 -4.61
CA ALA A 200 -17.42 1.35 -5.23
C ALA A 200 -18.12 1.44 -6.60
N TYR A 201 -17.94 0.42 -7.44
CA TYR A 201 -18.56 0.28 -8.76
C TYR A 201 -18.95 -1.18 -9.06
N PRO A 202 -20.19 -1.58 -8.77
CA PRO A 202 -20.65 -2.95 -9.02
C PRO A 202 -20.42 -3.41 -10.47
N GLY A 203 -19.87 -4.61 -10.65
CA GLY A 203 -19.61 -5.21 -11.96
C GLY A 203 -18.33 -4.73 -12.66
N LYS A 204 -17.51 -3.89 -12.01
CA LYS A 204 -16.24 -3.41 -12.56
C LYS A 204 -15.08 -3.68 -11.60
N THR A 205 -13.90 -3.85 -12.18
CA THR A 205 -12.63 -3.62 -11.47
C THR A 205 -12.14 -2.23 -11.83
N VAL A 206 -11.86 -1.41 -10.82
CA VAL A 206 -11.24 -0.08 -10.96
C VAL A 206 -9.99 -0.08 -10.10
N ILE A 207 -8.83 0.14 -10.70
CA ILE A 207 -7.53 0.20 -10.01
C ILE A 207 -6.95 1.59 -10.25
N ILE A 208 -6.51 2.26 -9.20
CA ILE A 208 -5.84 3.56 -9.28
C ILE A 208 -4.37 3.34 -8.94
N MET A 209 -3.48 3.98 -9.70
CA MET A 209 -2.04 3.82 -9.63
C MET A 209 -1.35 5.19 -9.69
N GLY A 210 -0.22 5.31 -9.02
CA GLY A 210 0.65 6.49 -8.99
C GLY A 210 1.90 6.25 -9.81
N GLU A 211 2.34 7.27 -10.54
CA GLU A 211 3.65 7.29 -11.17
C GLU A 211 4.62 8.20 -10.39
N ASP A 212 5.61 7.59 -9.73
CA ASP A 212 6.73 8.30 -9.13
C ASP A 212 7.70 8.72 -10.23
N GLN A 213 7.51 9.92 -10.73
CA GLN A 213 8.43 10.48 -11.71
C GLN A 213 8.59 11.98 -11.56
N SER A 214 9.83 12.39 -11.37
CA SER A 214 10.21 13.81 -11.42
C SER A 214 10.07 14.36 -12.82
N TYR A 215 9.78 15.66 -12.91
CA TYR A 215 9.86 16.36 -14.19
C TYR A 215 11.30 16.36 -14.74
N ALA A 216 11.44 15.94 -16.00
CA ALA A 216 12.65 16.16 -16.78
C ALA A 216 12.27 16.45 -18.23
N THR A 217 13.15 17.10 -19.01
CA THR A 217 12.90 17.32 -20.44
C THR A 217 12.65 16.02 -21.20
N SER A 218 13.30 14.93 -20.79
CA SER A 218 13.12 13.57 -21.34
C SER A 218 11.88 12.84 -20.83
N HIS A 219 11.22 13.36 -19.78
CA HIS A 219 10.02 12.81 -19.17
C HIS A 219 9.09 13.97 -18.75
N ALA A 220 8.54 14.66 -19.76
CA ALA A 220 7.81 15.92 -19.57
C ALA A 220 6.41 15.74 -18.96
N SER A 221 5.90 14.51 -18.88
CA SER A 221 4.67 14.17 -18.14
C SER A 221 4.83 14.32 -16.63
N ALA A 222 6.05 14.17 -16.09
CA ALA A 222 6.26 14.02 -14.64
C ALA A 222 5.32 12.96 -14.04
N GLY A 223 5.02 13.04 -12.73
CA GLY A 223 4.15 12.10 -12.06
C GLY A 223 2.70 12.19 -12.52
N GLN A 224 2.03 11.04 -12.60
CA GLN A 224 0.68 10.85 -13.10
C GLN A 224 -0.18 10.06 -12.11
N VAL A 225 -1.47 10.38 -12.05
CA VAL A 225 -2.48 9.50 -11.44
C VAL A 225 -3.17 8.75 -12.57
N ILE A 226 -3.03 7.43 -12.58
CA ILE A 226 -3.48 6.54 -13.64
C ILE A 226 -4.63 5.67 -13.12
N MET A 227 -5.64 5.41 -13.96
CA MET A 227 -6.74 4.52 -13.66
C MET A 227 -6.85 3.40 -14.68
N TYR A 228 -7.00 2.17 -14.19
CA TYR A 228 -7.38 1.02 -14.99
C TYR A 228 -8.84 0.63 -14.72
N VAL A 229 -9.62 0.41 -15.79
CA VAL A 229 -11.02 -0.02 -15.69
C VAL A 229 -11.28 -1.24 -16.55
N SER A 230 -11.89 -2.27 -15.97
CA SER A 230 -12.23 -3.53 -16.64
C SER A 230 -13.48 -4.18 -16.05
N THR A 231 -13.86 -5.34 -16.58
CA THR A 231 -14.80 -6.25 -15.92
C THR A 231 -14.17 -6.89 -14.69
N VAL A 232 -14.98 -7.32 -13.71
CA VAL A 232 -14.49 -7.84 -12.41
C VAL A 232 -13.39 -8.88 -12.59
N GLY A 233 -12.21 -8.59 -12.05
CA GLY A 233 -11.04 -9.48 -12.01
C GLY A 233 -10.27 -9.60 -13.33
N ASP A 234 -10.69 -8.94 -14.41
CA ASP A 234 -9.92 -8.92 -15.66
C ASP A 234 -8.78 -7.90 -15.54
N LEU A 235 -7.55 -8.39 -15.42
CA LEU A 235 -6.33 -7.56 -15.37
C LEU A 235 -5.60 -7.50 -16.71
N ASN A 236 -6.22 -7.96 -17.80
CA ASN A 236 -5.57 -8.14 -19.10
C ASN A 236 -6.24 -7.38 -20.25
N ASN A 237 -7.55 -7.11 -20.16
CA ASN A 237 -8.34 -6.57 -21.28
C ASN A 237 -9.12 -5.29 -20.96
N GLY A 238 -8.83 -4.64 -19.83
CA GLY A 238 -9.32 -3.31 -19.49
C GLY A 238 -8.65 -2.18 -20.26
N LYS A 239 -8.99 -0.95 -19.86
CA LYS A 239 -8.50 0.30 -20.44
C LYS A 239 -7.77 1.13 -19.40
N LEU A 240 -6.77 1.87 -19.85
CA LEU A 240 -5.95 2.75 -19.03
C LEU A 240 -6.31 4.22 -19.29
N TYR A 241 -6.28 5.04 -18.25
CA TYR A 241 -6.66 6.45 -18.30
C TYR A 241 -5.74 7.29 -17.42
N ALA A 242 -5.53 8.56 -17.77
CA ALA A 242 -4.78 9.53 -16.97
C ALA A 242 -5.67 10.64 -16.40
N LEU A 243 -5.34 11.17 -15.22
CA LEU A 243 -6.11 12.21 -14.54
C LEU A 243 -5.95 13.59 -15.21
N LYS A 244 -7.06 14.04 -15.78
CA LYS A 244 -7.43 15.33 -16.36
C LYS A 244 -7.96 16.41 -15.43
N ARG A 245 -7.46 17.66 -15.41
CA ARG A 245 -8.34 18.82 -15.10
C ARG A 245 -9.17 19.27 -16.30
N ASN A 246 -10.45 19.55 -16.09
CA ASN A 246 -11.37 19.93 -17.18
C ASN A 246 -11.11 21.33 -17.77
N ASP A 247 -10.31 22.15 -17.10
CA ASP A 247 -9.84 23.45 -17.59
C ASP A 247 -8.47 23.37 -18.31
N ASP A 248 -7.98 22.16 -18.59
CA ASP A 248 -6.72 21.88 -19.29
C ASP A 248 -5.45 22.40 -18.57
N ILE A 249 -5.55 22.84 -17.32
CA ILE A 249 -4.39 23.27 -16.54
C ILE A 249 -3.62 22.02 -16.05
N GLN A 250 -2.35 21.92 -16.43
CA GLN A 250 -1.47 20.82 -16.03
C GLN A 250 -0.60 21.12 -14.80
N VAL A 251 -0.51 22.39 -14.40
CA VAL A 251 0.44 22.86 -13.38
C VAL A 251 -0.09 22.57 -11.99
N GLU A 252 0.62 21.73 -11.24
CA GLU A 252 0.26 21.27 -9.90
C GLU A 252 -0.01 22.44 -8.93
N THR A 253 0.95 23.37 -8.83
CA THR A 253 0.94 24.42 -7.80
C THR A 253 -0.16 25.48 -7.98
N THR A 254 -0.93 25.40 -9.07
CA THR A 254 -2.14 26.20 -9.25
C THR A 254 -3.31 25.70 -8.41
N MET A 255 -3.23 24.47 -7.88
CA MET A 255 -4.18 23.92 -6.92
C MET A 255 -3.83 24.39 -5.52
N THR A 256 -4.80 24.99 -4.83
CA THR A 256 -4.65 25.52 -3.47
C THR A 256 -5.75 25.00 -2.56
N ILE A 257 -5.46 24.90 -1.25
CA ILE A 257 -6.40 24.44 -0.24
C ILE A 257 -7.66 25.32 -0.25
N GLY A 258 -8.82 24.68 -0.16
CA GLY A 258 -10.13 25.36 -0.15
C GLY A 258 -10.78 25.48 -1.54
N ASN A 259 -10.04 25.17 -2.60
CA ASN A 259 -10.58 25.06 -3.96
C ASN A 259 -10.86 23.61 -4.35
N SER A 260 -11.79 23.42 -5.29
CA SER A 260 -12.21 22.13 -5.82
C SER A 260 -12.26 22.20 -7.33
N PHE A 261 -11.66 21.22 -8.01
CA PHE A 261 -11.47 21.24 -9.45
C PHE A 261 -12.19 20.06 -10.10
N ASP A 262 -12.96 20.33 -11.16
CA ASP A 262 -13.58 19.27 -11.94
C ASP A 262 -12.52 18.53 -12.76
N VAL A 263 -12.52 17.20 -12.62
CA VAL A 263 -11.55 16.33 -13.24
C VAL A 263 -12.20 15.19 -14.02
N SER A 264 -11.49 14.69 -15.01
CA SER A 264 -11.89 13.53 -15.82
C SER A 264 -10.69 12.61 -16.05
N PHE A 265 -10.93 11.31 -16.15
CA PHE A 265 -9.93 10.35 -16.60
C PHE A 265 -10.00 10.19 -18.12
N VAL A 266 -8.92 10.54 -18.82
CA VAL A 266 -8.83 10.50 -20.29
C VAL A 266 -8.10 9.23 -20.74
N GLU A 267 -8.67 8.52 -21.71
CA GLU A 267 -8.16 7.22 -22.16
C GLU A 267 -6.77 7.36 -22.79
N ILE A 268 -5.86 6.45 -22.45
CA ILE A 268 -4.56 6.24 -23.10
C ILE A 268 -4.77 5.11 -24.13
N PRO A 269 -4.91 5.42 -25.42
CA PRO A 269 -5.25 4.41 -26.41
C PRO A 269 -4.15 3.36 -26.52
N ASN A 270 -4.54 2.09 -26.61
CA ASN A 270 -3.62 0.97 -26.85
C ASN A 270 -2.49 0.81 -25.80
N ALA A 271 -2.68 1.31 -24.56
CA ALA A 271 -1.66 1.35 -23.49
C ALA A 271 -0.89 0.04 -23.29
N LYS A 272 -1.56 -1.11 -23.35
CA LYS A 272 -0.95 -2.44 -23.17
C LYS A 272 0.20 -2.71 -24.17
N ASN A 273 0.09 -2.18 -25.38
CA ASN A 273 0.96 -2.54 -26.52
C ASN A 273 1.98 -1.46 -26.88
N ILE A 274 2.00 -0.33 -26.16
CA ILE A 274 2.95 0.77 -26.38
C ILE A 274 3.99 0.82 -25.25
N THR A 275 5.13 1.44 -25.50
CA THR A 275 6.20 1.67 -24.52
C THR A 275 5.79 2.70 -23.47
N GLY A 276 6.48 2.71 -22.33
CA GLY A 276 6.33 3.78 -21.33
C GLY A 276 6.58 5.16 -21.92
N ALA A 277 7.64 5.31 -22.73
CA ALA A 277 7.93 6.57 -23.42
C ALA A 277 6.78 7.08 -24.31
N GLU A 278 6.08 6.17 -25.00
CA GLU A 278 4.90 6.49 -25.79
C GLU A 278 3.69 6.85 -24.90
N ILE A 279 3.52 6.19 -23.74
CA ILE A 279 2.52 6.56 -22.74
C ILE A 279 2.77 7.99 -22.25
N ASN A 280 4.00 8.31 -21.86
CA ASN A 280 4.41 9.64 -21.36
C ASN A 280 4.11 10.75 -22.37
N THR A 281 4.43 10.50 -23.63
CA THR A 281 4.10 11.41 -24.74
C THR A 281 2.59 11.58 -24.88
N THR A 282 1.85 10.47 -24.80
CA THR A 282 0.39 10.44 -24.96
C THR A 282 -0.31 11.20 -23.83
N VAL A 283 -0.01 10.92 -22.56
CA VAL A 283 -0.65 11.59 -21.41
C VAL A 283 -0.37 13.09 -21.40
N ASN A 284 0.85 13.50 -21.78
CA ASN A 284 1.18 14.90 -21.91
C ASN A 284 0.37 15.61 -23.02
N ASN A 285 0.20 14.96 -24.17
CA ASN A 285 -0.64 15.47 -25.26
C ASN A 285 -2.13 15.53 -24.89
N LEU A 286 -2.59 14.59 -24.06
CA LEU A 286 -3.95 14.56 -23.52
C LEU A 286 -4.21 15.64 -22.47
N LYS A 287 -3.20 16.40 -22.05
CA LYS A 287 -3.26 17.42 -20.98
C LYS A 287 -3.52 16.84 -19.60
N ALA A 288 -3.00 15.63 -19.32
CA ALA A 288 -2.98 15.09 -17.98
C ALA A 288 -2.23 16.02 -17.01
N ILE A 289 -2.67 16.08 -15.76
CA ILE A 289 -2.02 16.91 -14.72
C ILE A 289 -0.60 16.39 -14.50
N ARG A 290 0.36 17.29 -14.32
CA ARG A 290 1.74 16.92 -13.99
C ARG A 290 1.95 17.13 -12.50
N PHE A 291 2.04 16.04 -11.75
CA PHE A 291 2.32 16.10 -10.32
C PHE A 291 3.81 15.91 -10.05
N SER A 292 4.26 16.42 -8.92
CA SER A 292 5.62 16.20 -8.46
C SER A 292 5.74 14.84 -7.79
N ARG A 293 6.01 13.79 -8.59
CA ARG A 293 6.23 12.41 -8.13
C ARG A 293 5.03 11.85 -7.36
N VAL A 294 4.11 11.20 -8.07
CA VAL A 294 2.90 10.65 -7.42
C VAL A 294 3.29 9.36 -6.74
N GLU A 295 3.27 9.37 -5.42
CA GLU A 295 3.54 8.19 -4.63
C GLU A 295 2.22 7.43 -4.35
N ASP A 296 2.05 7.03 -3.11
CA ASP A 296 1.05 6.09 -2.67
C ASP A 296 -0.37 6.66 -2.75
N ILE A 297 -1.30 5.77 -3.09
CA ILE A 297 -2.73 6.05 -3.17
C ILE A 297 -3.46 5.14 -2.18
N ASP A 298 -4.51 5.64 -1.54
CA ASP A 298 -5.48 4.78 -0.86
C ASP A 298 -6.89 5.40 -0.88
N TYR A 299 -7.91 4.66 -0.47
CA TYR A 299 -9.30 5.12 -0.45
C TYR A 299 -9.94 4.98 0.92
N ARG A 300 -10.89 5.86 1.19
CA ARG A 300 -11.62 5.89 2.45
C ARG A 300 -12.47 4.64 2.66
N LYS A 301 -12.35 4.01 3.83
CA LYS A 301 -13.05 2.76 4.18
C LYS A 301 -14.48 3.02 4.71
N GLY A 302 -15.22 1.93 4.95
CA GLY A 302 -16.52 1.93 5.63
C GLY A 302 -17.76 1.85 4.72
N SER A 303 -17.84 2.60 3.60
CA SER A 303 -19.05 2.59 2.75
C SER A 303 -18.74 2.71 1.26
N ALA A 304 -19.68 2.32 0.40
CA ALA A 304 -19.54 2.47 -1.06
C ALA A 304 -19.27 3.93 -1.48
N LYS A 305 -19.84 4.90 -0.77
CA LYS A 305 -19.57 6.33 -1.00
C LYS A 305 -18.15 6.68 -0.62
N ASN A 306 -17.70 6.24 0.55
CA ASN A 306 -16.33 6.48 1.03
C ASN A 306 -15.30 5.81 0.10
N ASN A 307 -15.60 4.63 -0.44
CA ASN A 307 -14.68 3.92 -1.34
C ASN A 307 -14.48 4.61 -2.71
N ARG A 308 -15.13 5.75 -2.94
CA ARG A 308 -14.90 6.65 -4.09
C ARG A 308 -14.21 7.97 -3.69
N GLU A 309 -13.90 8.15 -2.42
CA GLU A 309 -13.07 9.21 -1.87
C GLU A 309 -11.65 8.65 -1.70
N VAL A 310 -10.80 9.02 -2.65
CA VAL A 310 -9.43 8.54 -2.83
C VAL A 310 -8.47 9.63 -2.37
N TYR A 311 -7.37 9.25 -1.74
CA TYR A 311 -6.27 10.13 -1.36
C TYR A 311 -5.00 9.66 -2.06
N PHE A 312 -4.16 10.62 -2.44
CA PHE A 312 -2.86 10.32 -3.02
C PHE A 312 -1.87 11.42 -2.66
N THR A 313 -0.60 11.04 -2.61
CA THR A 313 0.52 11.93 -2.31
C THR A 313 1.22 12.35 -3.60
N ALA A 314 1.73 13.58 -3.59
CA ALA A 314 2.81 13.99 -4.46
C ALA A 314 3.99 14.30 -3.53
N THR A 315 5.05 13.47 -3.55
CA THR A 315 6.12 13.58 -2.55
C THR A 315 6.94 14.87 -2.70
N GLY A 316 6.94 15.44 -3.90
CA GLY A 316 7.63 16.69 -4.16
C GLY A 316 9.02 16.50 -4.74
N GLN A 317 9.55 17.57 -5.34
CA GLN A 317 10.81 17.51 -6.06
C GLN A 317 11.61 18.80 -5.89
N SER A 318 12.93 18.63 -5.87
CA SER A 318 13.89 19.73 -5.81
C SER A 318 15.00 19.50 -6.81
N SER A 319 15.56 20.60 -7.34
CA SER A 319 16.72 20.53 -8.23
C SER A 319 18.02 20.13 -7.50
N ASN A 320 18.10 20.36 -6.18
CA ASN A 320 19.32 20.18 -5.39
C ASN A 320 19.06 19.90 -3.89
N GLY A 321 17.82 19.56 -3.51
CA GLY A 321 17.39 19.37 -2.12
C GLY A 321 17.15 20.67 -1.33
N THR A 322 17.18 21.84 -1.99
CA THR A 322 16.95 23.16 -1.38
C THR A 322 16.05 24.06 -2.22
N ASP A 323 16.22 24.03 -3.55
CA ASP A 323 15.53 24.92 -4.47
C ASP A 323 14.33 24.22 -5.13
N PRO A 324 13.13 24.86 -5.15
CA PRO A 324 11.94 24.28 -5.75
C PRO A 324 12.04 24.23 -7.28
N VAL A 325 11.35 23.28 -7.89
CA VAL A 325 11.15 23.24 -9.35
C VAL A 325 9.84 23.96 -9.70
N GLU A 326 9.90 24.92 -10.63
CA GLU A 326 8.73 25.73 -10.99
C GLU A 326 7.55 24.86 -11.45
N GLY A 327 6.37 25.13 -10.88
CA GLY A 327 5.13 24.45 -11.22
C GLY A 327 4.85 23.17 -10.43
N TYR A 328 5.78 22.75 -9.57
CA TYR A 328 5.72 21.51 -8.78
C TYR A 328 5.90 21.81 -7.29
N THR A 329 5.28 21.01 -6.43
CA THR A 329 5.57 21.09 -4.99
C THR A 329 6.99 20.64 -4.70
N MET A 330 7.67 21.30 -3.74
CA MET A 330 8.96 20.84 -3.26
C MET A 330 8.76 19.92 -2.08
N TRP A 331 8.08 20.39 -1.03
CA TRP A 331 7.94 19.67 0.23
C TRP A 331 6.88 18.57 0.20
N GLY A 332 6.01 18.59 -0.81
CA GLY A 332 5.01 17.57 -1.02
C GLY A 332 3.60 17.98 -0.59
N ARG A 333 2.63 17.23 -1.10
CA ARG A 333 1.19 17.52 -1.03
C ARG A 333 0.38 16.24 -0.91
N VAL A 334 -0.78 16.33 -0.28
CA VAL A 334 -1.80 15.26 -0.28
C VAL A 334 -3.08 15.78 -0.88
N TYR A 335 -3.58 15.04 -1.87
CA TYR A 335 -4.80 15.34 -2.59
C TYR A 335 -5.92 14.40 -2.18
N LYS A 336 -7.16 14.89 -2.33
CA LYS A 336 -8.38 14.11 -2.20
C LYS A 336 -9.14 14.16 -3.52
N LEU A 337 -9.36 13.00 -4.12
CA LEU A 337 -10.13 12.79 -5.34
C LEU A 337 -11.46 12.11 -5.00
N VAL A 338 -12.58 12.80 -5.22
CA VAL A 338 -13.92 12.23 -5.05
C VAL A 338 -14.49 11.87 -6.42
N LEU A 339 -14.58 10.58 -6.71
CA LEU A 339 -15.12 10.06 -7.98
C LEU A 339 -16.65 10.13 -8.03
N ASP A 340 -17.20 10.32 -9.22
CA ASP A 340 -18.64 10.31 -9.46
C ASP A 340 -19.25 8.92 -9.19
N ALA A 341 -20.44 8.90 -8.60
CA ALA A 341 -21.06 7.65 -8.17
C ALA A 341 -21.47 6.70 -9.31
N LYS A 342 -21.63 7.20 -10.53
CA LYS A 342 -22.09 6.45 -11.71
C LYS A 342 -20.98 6.25 -12.74
N ASP A 343 -19.99 7.13 -12.74
CA ASP A 343 -18.93 7.16 -13.74
C ASP A 343 -17.55 7.28 -13.08
N PRO A 344 -16.76 6.19 -13.01
CA PRO A 344 -15.42 6.25 -12.42
C PRO A 344 -14.47 7.21 -13.14
N LEU A 345 -14.80 7.63 -14.36
CA LEU A 345 -13.95 8.51 -15.16
C LEU A 345 -14.16 10.00 -14.88
N LYS A 346 -14.94 10.36 -13.86
CA LYS A 346 -15.21 11.75 -13.48
C LYS A 346 -15.04 11.92 -11.99
N GLY A 347 -14.67 13.12 -11.56
CA GLY A 347 -14.58 13.42 -10.13
C GLY A 347 -14.30 14.88 -9.83
N LYS A 348 -13.99 15.13 -8.56
CA LYS A 348 -13.51 16.41 -8.04
C LYS A 348 -12.21 16.22 -7.29
N LEU A 349 -11.23 17.06 -7.57
CA LEU A 349 -9.91 17.05 -6.96
C LEU A 349 -9.75 18.24 -6.02
N GLU A 350 -9.28 17.99 -4.80
CA GLU A 350 -8.99 18.99 -3.77
C GLU A 350 -7.60 18.75 -3.18
N LEU A 351 -6.83 19.82 -2.95
CA LEU A 351 -5.63 19.76 -2.12
C LEU A 351 -6.05 19.81 -0.65
N VAL A 352 -5.60 18.86 0.17
CA VAL A 352 -6.03 18.73 1.57
C VAL A 352 -4.91 18.94 2.59
N VAL A 353 -3.65 18.66 2.23
CA VAL A 353 -2.46 18.91 3.03
C VAL A 353 -1.32 19.38 2.11
N GLU A 354 -0.51 20.33 2.55
CA GLU A 354 0.61 20.88 1.78
C GLU A 354 1.80 21.20 2.70
N GLY A 355 3.00 20.79 2.31
CA GLY A 355 4.26 21.09 3.00
C GLY A 355 4.85 22.46 2.66
N ASP A 356 4.65 22.95 1.42
CA ASP A 356 5.28 24.19 0.92
C ASP A 356 4.92 25.45 1.73
N SER A 357 3.73 25.45 2.32
CA SER A 357 3.26 26.54 3.19
C SER A 357 3.94 26.58 4.56
N THR A 358 4.61 25.50 4.97
CA THR A 358 5.31 25.35 6.26
C THR A 358 6.63 24.61 6.05
N PRO A 359 7.58 25.21 5.30
CA PRO A 359 8.76 24.52 4.80
C PRO A 359 9.64 23.96 5.93
N GLY A 360 9.92 22.66 5.85
CA GLY A 360 10.77 21.93 6.79
C GLY A 360 10.15 21.61 8.16
N THR A 361 8.92 22.07 8.45
CA THR A 361 8.23 21.79 9.73
C THR A 361 6.83 21.21 9.57
N GLY A 362 6.18 21.40 8.42
CA GLY A 362 4.99 20.64 8.04
C GLY A 362 5.36 19.33 7.38
N VAL A 363 4.47 18.81 6.53
CA VAL A 363 4.74 17.58 5.80
C VAL A 363 5.96 17.75 4.89
N ILE A 364 6.84 16.75 4.88
CA ILE A 364 8.07 16.64 4.09
C ILE A 364 8.01 15.30 3.36
N ASN A 365 8.05 15.34 2.03
CA ASN A 365 8.15 14.14 1.20
C ASN A 365 7.13 13.05 1.59
N PRO A 366 5.81 13.37 1.59
CA PRO A 366 4.79 12.39 1.89
C PRO A 366 4.78 11.31 0.81
N ASP A 367 4.78 10.08 1.25
CA ASP A 367 4.92 8.88 0.45
C ASP A 367 3.72 7.97 0.72
N ASN A 368 3.86 7.02 1.65
CA ASN A 368 2.83 6.01 1.89
C ASN A 368 1.54 6.59 2.50
N LEU A 369 0.41 5.95 2.20
CA LEU A 369 -0.91 6.32 2.74
C LEU A 369 -1.63 5.12 3.37
N CYS A 370 -2.26 5.37 4.51
CA CYS A 370 -3.27 4.48 5.07
C CYS A 370 -4.53 5.28 5.39
N VAL A 371 -5.60 5.05 4.63
CA VAL A 371 -6.87 5.77 4.79
C VAL A 371 -7.86 4.87 5.52
N THR A 372 -8.42 5.41 6.59
CA THR A 372 -9.44 4.74 7.42
C THR A 372 -10.84 5.31 7.13
N GLU A 373 -11.78 5.22 8.06
CA GLU A 373 -13.13 5.76 7.90
C GLU A 373 -13.17 7.28 8.16
N ASN A 374 -12.27 7.79 9.00
CA ASN A 374 -12.27 9.15 9.51
C ASN A 374 -10.90 9.83 9.43
N TYR A 375 -9.83 9.07 9.18
CA TYR A 375 -8.46 9.59 9.16
C TYR A 375 -7.69 9.15 7.92
N VAL A 376 -6.74 9.99 7.51
CA VAL A 376 -5.66 9.64 6.58
C VAL A 376 -4.36 9.67 7.37
N TYR A 377 -3.66 8.55 7.41
CA TYR A 377 -2.30 8.46 7.93
C TYR A 377 -1.35 8.70 6.77
N ILE A 378 -0.61 9.80 6.83
CA ILE A 378 0.31 10.27 5.79
C ILE A 378 1.72 9.99 6.28
N GLN A 379 2.43 9.09 5.61
CA GLN A 379 3.76 8.66 6.01
C GLN A 379 4.79 9.42 5.17
N GLU A 380 5.88 9.87 5.79
CA GLU A 380 6.96 10.57 5.08
C GLU A 380 8.08 9.61 4.70
N ASP A 381 8.61 9.77 3.49
CA ASP A 381 9.92 9.28 3.06
C ASP A 381 10.91 10.45 3.11
N GLY A 382 11.87 10.38 4.04
CA GLY A 382 12.86 11.43 4.22
C GLY A 382 14.15 11.23 3.43
N ASP A 383 14.31 10.15 2.66
CA ASP A 383 15.58 9.72 2.02
C ASP A 383 16.04 10.67 0.89
N SER A 384 15.26 11.71 0.62
CA SER A 384 15.66 12.88 -0.18
C SER A 384 16.59 13.86 0.56
N TYR A 385 16.72 13.76 1.90
CA TYR A 385 17.60 14.57 2.76
C TYR A 385 17.53 16.08 2.55
N TYR A 386 16.32 16.65 2.44
CA TYR A 386 16.17 18.08 2.22
C TYR A 386 16.84 18.90 3.32
N GLY A 387 17.77 19.77 2.93
CA GLY A 387 18.71 20.42 3.86
C GLY A 387 18.05 21.32 4.91
N ASN A 388 16.79 21.72 4.67
CA ASN A 388 16.01 22.56 5.57
C ASN A 388 15.02 21.79 6.46
N ALA A 389 14.94 20.46 6.37
CA ALA A 389 14.11 19.64 7.24
C ALA A 389 14.42 19.89 8.74
N LYS A 390 13.39 19.86 9.59
CA LYS A 390 13.50 20.10 11.04
C LYS A 390 13.04 18.92 11.89
N HIS A 391 12.66 17.82 11.26
CA HIS A 391 12.30 16.58 11.93
C HIS A 391 12.64 15.38 11.06
N ASP A 392 12.77 14.21 11.70
CA ASP A 392 12.75 12.91 11.03
C ASP A 392 11.35 12.62 10.46
N SER A 393 11.25 11.60 9.63
CA SER A 393 10.00 11.21 8.98
C SER A 393 8.91 10.93 10.01
N TYR A 394 7.83 11.69 9.92
CA TYR A 394 6.63 11.52 10.70
C TYR A 394 5.61 10.66 9.96
N ILE A 395 4.74 10.01 10.72
CA ILE A 395 3.40 9.74 10.23
C ILE A 395 2.50 10.84 10.77
N TRP A 396 1.78 11.51 9.89
CA TRP A 396 0.77 12.50 10.24
C TRP A 396 -0.62 11.87 10.24
N GLN A 397 -1.46 12.25 11.20
CA GLN A 397 -2.87 11.92 11.21
C GLN A 397 -3.69 13.12 10.75
N TYR A 398 -4.24 13.03 9.53
CA TYR A 398 -5.20 13.98 9.00
C TYR A 398 -6.63 13.56 9.33
N ASN A 399 -7.35 14.37 10.10
CA ASN A 399 -8.76 14.13 10.39
C ASN A 399 -9.63 14.65 9.23
N ILE A 400 -10.34 13.74 8.55
CA ILE A 400 -11.11 14.05 7.33
C ILE A 400 -12.22 15.07 7.61
N ALA A 401 -12.95 14.92 8.72
CA ALA A 401 -14.08 15.79 9.05
C ALA A 401 -13.63 17.18 9.52
N LYS A 402 -12.60 17.22 10.37
CA LYS A 402 -12.08 18.46 10.98
C LYS A 402 -11.10 19.19 10.07
N LYS A 403 -10.56 18.53 9.04
CA LYS A 403 -9.52 19.03 8.14
C LYS A 403 -8.28 19.49 8.89
N THR A 404 -7.86 18.72 9.89
CA THR A 404 -6.69 19.04 10.73
C THR A 404 -5.63 17.95 10.59
N ASN A 405 -4.39 18.35 10.31
CA ASN A 405 -3.24 17.46 10.25
C ASN A 405 -2.39 17.59 11.52
N LYS A 406 -1.93 16.47 12.09
CA LYS A 406 -1.08 16.47 13.30
C LYS A 406 -0.02 15.38 13.22
N PRO A 407 1.22 15.60 13.72
CA PRO A 407 2.18 14.53 13.90
C PRO A 407 1.60 13.45 14.82
N TRP A 408 1.68 12.18 14.42
CA TRP A 408 1.09 11.03 15.11
C TRP A 408 2.15 10.04 15.58
N LEU A 409 3.11 9.72 14.72
CA LEU A 409 4.21 8.80 15.01
C LEU A 409 5.54 9.39 14.51
N ASN A 410 6.63 8.96 15.13
CA ASN A 410 7.98 9.36 14.75
C ASN A 410 8.96 8.20 14.89
N MET A 411 10.07 8.28 14.17
CA MET A 411 11.18 7.35 14.20
C MET A 411 12.11 7.59 15.38
N ASN A 412 12.55 6.49 15.98
CA ASN A 412 13.36 6.46 17.18
C ASN A 412 14.85 6.34 16.84
N HIS A 413 15.43 7.35 16.22
CA HIS A 413 16.84 7.34 15.82
C HIS A 413 17.82 7.33 17.01
N LYS A 414 17.39 7.78 18.20
CA LYS A 414 18.23 8.00 19.40
C LYS A 414 19.65 8.50 19.08
N ARG A 415 19.74 9.55 18.26
CA ARG A 415 21.02 10.06 17.71
C ARG A 415 22.11 10.36 18.76
N ASN A 416 21.72 10.62 20.01
CA ASN A 416 22.65 10.91 21.11
C ASN A 416 23.03 9.68 21.96
N ASP A 417 22.46 8.50 21.70
CA ASP A 417 22.75 7.25 22.42
C ASP A 417 23.85 6.48 21.68
N THR A 418 25.05 6.41 22.28
CA THR A 418 26.21 5.74 21.68
C THR A 418 25.97 4.25 21.46
N TYR A 419 25.31 3.56 22.38
CA TYR A 419 25.04 2.12 22.26
C TYR A 419 24.05 1.87 21.12
N TRP A 420 23.00 2.68 21.04
CA TRP A 420 22.03 2.61 19.95
C TRP A 420 22.70 2.78 18.58
N ASN A 421 23.51 3.83 18.42
CA ASN A 421 24.17 4.11 17.14
C ASN A 421 25.18 3.01 16.76
N SER A 422 25.93 2.46 17.72
CA SER A 422 26.80 1.31 17.44
C SER A 422 26.03 0.06 16.99
N THR A 423 24.76 -0.06 17.38
CA THR A 423 23.91 -1.23 17.11
C THR A 423 23.09 -1.08 15.82
N TYR A 424 22.58 0.13 15.52
CA TYR A 424 21.61 0.37 14.45
C TYR A 424 22.02 1.47 13.46
N ASN A 425 23.24 2.03 13.56
CA ASN A 425 23.74 3.05 12.64
C ASN A 425 25.15 2.72 12.13
N GLN A 426 25.27 1.64 11.36
CA GLN A 426 26.53 1.24 10.72
C GLN A 426 26.90 2.14 9.53
N SER A 427 25.92 2.83 8.93
CA SER A 427 26.17 3.79 7.84
C SER A 427 26.86 5.07 8.31
N GLY A 428 26.64 5.48 9.57
CA GLY A 428 27.07 6.76 10.11
C GLY A 428 26.22 7.96 9.68
N GLU A 429 25.08 7.74 9.00
CA GLU A 429 24.18 8.80 8.58
C GLU A 429 23.48 9.44 9.79
N MET A 430 23.47 10.78 9.81
CA MET A 430 22.99 11.59 10.94
C MET A 430 21.97 12.66 10.56
N ARG A 431 21.71 12.86 9.26
CA ARG A 431 20.72 13.81 8.74
C ARG A 431 19.30 13.31 9.04
N PHE A 432 18.38 14.26 9.19
CA PHE A 432 16.96 13.94 9.21
C PHE A 432 16.53 13.27 7.91
N GLY A 433 15.59 12.33 8.03
CA GLY A 433 15.11 11.54 6.91
C GLY A 433 15.99 10.34 6.57
N SER A 434 16.89 9.95 7.47
CA SER A 434 17.75 8.77 7.26
C SER A 434 17.04 7.42 7.31
N TRP A 435 15.79 7.40 7.76
CA TRP A 435 14.89 6.24 7.80
C TRP A 435 13.55 6.66 7.15
N GLU A 436 12.84 5.71 6.57
CA GLU A 436 11.51 5.89 5.95
C GLU A 436 10.52 4.81 6.43
N TYR A 437 9.25 5.04 6.15
CA TYR A 437 8.19 4.06 6.42
C TYR A 437 7.91 3.22 5.17
N GLY A 438 7.23 2.10 5.35
CA GLY A 438 6.58 1.38 4.26
C GLY A 438 5.08 1.25 4.54
N ALA A 439 4.46 0.18 4.04
CA ALA A 439 3.03 -0.03 4.20
C ALA A 439 2.57 0.00 5.68
N MET A 440 1.47 0.74 5.91
CA MET A 440 0.67 0.70 7.13
C MET A 440 -0.69 0.05 6.82
N GLU A 441 -0.95 -1.12 7.40
CA GLU A 441 -2.12 -1.94 7.07
C GLU A 441 -3.05 -2.10 8.29
N ASP A 442 -4.36 -1.85 8.10
CA ASP A 442 -5.39 -2.18 9.10
C ASP A 442 -5.67 -3.69 9.07
N ILE A 443 -5.16 -4.42 10.06
CA ILE A 443 -5.34 -5.86 10.17
C ILE A 443 -6.49 -6.25 11.11
N SER A 444 -7.24 -5.26 11.61
CA SER A 444 -8.19 -5.44 12.71
C SER A 444 -9.22 -6.55 12.45
N ASP A 445 -9.84 -6.53 11.26
CA ASP A 445 -10.86 -7.51 10.87
C ASP A 445 -10.26 -8.89 10.56
N VAL A 446 -8.99 -8.94 10.13
CA VAL A 446 -8.31 -10.19 9.80
C VAL A 446 -8.00 -10.99 11.06
N ILE A 447 -7.46 -10.33 12.08
CA ILE A 447 -7.07 -10.97 13.35
C ILE A 447 -8.20 -10.98 14.39
N GLY A 448 -9.27 -10.21 14.19
CA GLY A 448 -10.39 -10.10 15.13
C GLY A 448 -10.10 -9.23 16.35
N ILE A 449 -9.22 -8.23 16.22
CA ILE A 449 -8.88 -7.26 17.28
C ILE A 449 -9.02 -5.85 16.72
N PRO A 450 -9.96 -5.03 17.21
CA PRO A 450 -10.14 -3.66 16.73
C PRO A 450 -8.88 -2.80 16.84
N ASN A 451 -8.76 -1.81 15.95
CA ASN A 451 -7.77 -0.73 16.03
C ASN A 451 -6.32 -1.23 16.07
N THR A 452 -6.03 -2.30 15.31
CA THR A 452 -4.72 -2.95 15.25
C THR A 452 -4.16 -2.91 13.84
N PHE A 453 -2.97 -2.33 13.71
CA PHE A 453 -2.32 -2.06 12.43
C PHE A 453 -0.91 -2.63 12.43
N THR A 454 -0.43 -3.05 11.26
CA THR A 454 1.01 -3.27 11.05
C THR A 454 1.61 -2.04 10.39
N LEU A 455 2.90 -1.80 10.63
CA LEU A 455 3.66 -0.72 10.01
C LEU A 455 5.07 -1.23 9.68
N ASN A 456 5.45 -1.07 8.41
CA ASN A 456 6.80 -1.36 7.97
C ASN A 456 7.74 -0.16 8.17
N ILE A 457 9.00 -0.45 8.48
CA ILE A 457 10.04 0.54 8.78
C ILE A 457 11.30 0.15 8.01
N HIS A 458 11.86 1.13 7.33
CA HIS A 458 13.13 1.06 6.60
C HIS A 458 14.21 1.82 7.39
N PRO A 459 14.93 1.14 8.29
CA PRO A 459 16.01 1.75 9.04
C PRO A 459 17.31 1.71 8.22
N HIS A 460 17.47 2.54 7.17
CA HIS A 460 18.60 2.46 6.22
C HIS A 460 19.99 2.46 6.88
N THR A 461 20.09 3.03 8.08
CA THR A 461 21.34 3.05 8.83
C THR A 461 21.73 1.71 9.45
N TRP A 462 20.76 0.80 9.66
CA TRP A 462 20.97 -0.50 10.26
C TRP A 462 21.43 -1.49 9.19
N GLN A 463 22.74 -1.80 9.19
CA GLN A 463 23.36 -2.60 8.14
C GLN A 463 24.26 -3.71 8.71
N ASN A 464 24.19 -4.90 8.11
CA ASN A 464 25.06 -6.02 8.45
C ASN A 464 25.27 -6.95 7.26
N ASP A 465 26.49 -7.46 7.06
CA ASP A 465 26.77 -8.43 6.00
C ASP A 465 25.95 -9.72 6.12
N ALA A 466 25.50 -10.08 7.33
CA ALA A 466 24.60 -11.20 7.57
C ALA A 466 23.19 -11.01 6.96
N PHE A 467 22.81 -9.78 6.58
CA PHE A 467 21.51 -9.48 5.99
C PHE A 467 21.49 -9.61 4.46
N LYS A 468 22.67 -9.78 3.84
CA LYS A 468 22.81 -9.90 2.39
C LYS A 468 22.12 -11.14 1.85
N ASN A 469 21.67 -11.05 0.59
CA ASN A 469 21.16 -12.18 -0.18
C ASN A 469 20.00 -12.91 0.52
N ALA A 470 19.14 -12.17 1.20
CA ALA A 470 18.02 -12.71 1.97
C ALA A 470 17.06 -13.55 1.10
N ASP A 471 16.82 -13.14 -0.15
CA ASP A 471 15.99 -13.84 -1.13
C ASP A 471 16.66 -15.08 -1.77
N GLY A 472 17.97 -15.23 -1.58
CA GLY A 472 18.80 -16.30 -2.11
C GLY A 472 19.10 -16.23 -3.61
N SER A 473 18.82 -15.11 -4.29
CA SER A 473 19.03 -14.96 -5.74
C SER A 473 20.50 -14.70 -6.13
N GLY A 474 21.27 -14.12 -5.22
CA GLY A 474 22.63 -13.64 -5.45
C GLY A 474 22.72 -12.35 -6.27
N VAL A 475 21.58 -11.70 -6.58
CA VAL A 475 21.53 -10.50 -7.42
C VAL A 475 21.67 -9.22 -6.59
N SER A 476 20.91 -9.11 -5.48
CA SER A 476 20.98 -7.94 -4.61
C SER A 476 22.16 -8.01 -3.65
N THR A 477 22.88 -6.90 -3.50
CA THR A 477 23.98 -6.72 -2.55
C THR A 477 23.58 -5.90 -1.32
N ASN A 478 22.30 -5.50 -1.25
CA ASN A 478 21.74 -4.77 -0.13
C ASN A 478 21.98 -5.56 1.17
N LYS A 479 22.27 -4.82 2.24
CA LYS A 479 22.66 -5.34 3.55
C LYS A 479 21.95 -4.62 4.69
N GLU A 480 20.87 -3.93 4.38
CA GLU A 480 20.03 -3.24 5.35
C GLU A 480 19.16 -4.24 6.10
N GLY A 481 18.86 -3.91 7.34
CA GLY A 481 17.83 -4.59 8.10
C GLY A 481 16.47 -3.92 7.90
N GLY A 482 15.42 -4.62 8.30
CA GLY A 482 14.03 -4.21 8.18
C GLY A 482 13.26 -4.56 9.44
N GLN A 483 12.19 -3.81 9.71
CA GLN A 483 11.31 -4.07 10.85
C GLN A 483 9.86 -3.86 10.43
N THR A 484 9.00 -4.79 10.87
CA THR A 484 7.56 -4.55 10.92
C THR A 484 7.13 -4.50 12.37
N VAL A 485 6.42 -3.44 12.75
CA VAL A 485 5.82 -3.30 14.07
C VAL A 485 4.32 -3.52 13.99
N ILE A 486 3.72 -3.85 15.13
CA ILE A 486 2.28 -3.85 15.35
C ILE A 486 1.92 -2.70 16.29
N ILE A 487 0.88 -1.95 15.93
CA ILE A 487 0.40 -0.77 16.63
C ILE A 487 -1.07 -0.98 16.99
N ARG A 488 -1.39 -0.85 18.27
CA ARG A 488 -2.77 -0.94 18.79
C ARG A 488 -3.27 0.42 19.24
N ASN A 489 -4.59 0.52 19.38
CA ASN A 489 -5.32 1.74 19.73
C ASN A 489 -5.24 2.85 18.65
N VAL A 490 -5.08 2.44 17.38
CA VAL A 490 -5.10 3.34 16.21
C VAL A 490 -6.53 3.81 15.93
N GLN A 491 -6.72 5.10 15.65
CA GLN A 491 -8.05 5.64 15.36
C GLN A 491 -8.43 5.34 13.90
N ARG A 492 -9.70 4.99 13.68
CA ARG A 492 -10.26 4.70 12.36
C ARG A 492 -11.24 5.76 11.93
#